data_AF-A0AAV0D458-F1
#
_entry.id   AF-A0AAV0D458-F1
#
_cell.length_a   1.000
_cell.length_b   1.000
_cell.length_c   1.000
_cell.angle_alpha   90.00
_cell.angle_beta   90.00
_cell.angle_gamma   90.00
#
_symmetry.space_group_name_H-M   'P 1'
#
loop_
_entity.id
_entity.type
_entity.pdbx_description
1 polymer ?
#
loop_
_entity_poly.entity_id
_entity_poly.type
_entity_poly.pdbx_seq_one_letter_code
_entity_poly.pdbx_strand_id
1 'polypeptide(L)'
;MKTGRDISMVVVVIDKLPRETQSTSNGVRSIKDFIVVDELLKPVQFTLWDELALTKGVEIFEELTQKKYPIVSLEDIKATDFKGISLTSMSHSTITLNSDLPRAAELEKW
;
A
#
# COMPACT_ATOMS: atom_id res chain seq x y z
N MET A 1 17.78 15.42 -10.29
CA MET A 1 16.59 15.07 -9.48
C MET A 1 16.95 13.79 -8.74
N LYS A 2 17.09 13.80 -7.39
CA LYS A 2 17.39 12.58 -6.65
C LYS A 2 16.18 11.65 -6.82
N THR A 3 16.33 10.59 -7.60
CA THR A 3 15.37 9.50 -7.67
C THR A 3 15.23 8.96 -6.24
N GLY A 4 14.08 9.18 -5.62
CA GLY A 4 13.76 8.56 -4.33
C GLY A 4 14.00 7.06 -4.44
N ARG A 5 14.73 6.50 -3.48
CA ARG A 5 15.05 5.06 -3.45
C ARG A 5 13.74 4.29 -3.36
N ASP A 6 13.56 3.34 -4.26
CA ASP A 6 12.45 2.41 -4.19
C ASP A 6 12.66 1.48 -2.97
N ILE A 7 11.60 1.22 -2.21
CA ILE A 7 11.63 0.50 -0.93
C ILE A 7 10.76 -0.74 -1.04
N SER A 8 11.23 -1.85 -0.48
CA SER A 8 10.43 -3.07 -0.31
C SER A 8 10.20 -3.34 1.18
N MET A 9 8.97 -3.67 1.55
CA MET A 9 8.56 -3.89 2.94
C MET A 9 7.31 -4.77 3.03
N VAL A 10 7.11 -5.39 4.20
CA VAL A 10 5.88 -6.11 4.54
C VAL A 10 5.11 -5.27 5.53
N VAL A 11 3.81 -5.09 5.30
CA VAL A 11 2.93 -4.26 6.12
C VAL A 11 1.61 -4.96 6.37
N VAL A 12 0.95 -4.59 7.48
CA VAL A 12 -0.44 -4.94 7.75
C VAL A 12 -1.33 -3.81 7.28
N VAL A 13 -2.37 -4.12 6.50
CA VAL A 13 -3.38 -3.14 6.11
C VAL A 13 -4.47 -3.09 7.19
N ILE A 14 -4.68 -1.91 7.77
CA ILE A 14 -5.59 -1.73 8.91
C ILE A 14 -6.84 -0.90 8.57
N ASP A 15 -6.79 -0.08 7.52
CA ASP A 15 -7.94 0.73 7.10
C ASP A 15 -7.86 1.10 5.61
N LYS A 16 -8.99 1.49 5.04
CA LYS A 16 -9.13 2.01 3.67
C LYS A 16 -9.78 3.38 3.71
N LEU A 17 -9.10 4.38 3.15
CA LEU A 17 -9.62 5.73 3.06
C LEU A 17 -10.60 5.86 1.87
N PRO A 18 -11.57 6.80 1.93
CA PRO A 18 -12.69 6.85 0.98
C PRO A 18 -12.34 7.29 -0.44
N ARG A 19 -11.09 7.67 -0.73
CA ARG A 19 -10.69 8.25 -2.01
C ARG A 19 -10.52 7.16 -3.07
N GLU A 20 -11.25 7.29 -4.19
CA GLU A 20 -11.26 6.32 -5.31
C GLU A 20 -10.68 6.88 -6.62
N THR A 21 -10.67 8.20 -6.78
CA THR A 21 -10.11 8.86 -7.98
C THR A 21 -9.35 10.13 -7.61
N GLN A 22 -8.38 10.49 -8.44
CA GLN A 22 -7.60 11.71 -8.31
C GLN A 22 -7.48 12.40 -9.67
N SER A 23 -7.86 13.67 -9.74
CA SER A 23 -7.57 14.51 -10.92
C SER A 23 -6.10 14.86 -10.95
N THR A 24 -5.45 14.62 -12.10
CA THR A 24 -4.04 14.92 -12.37
C THR A 24 -3.90 15.70 -13.67
N SER A 25 -2.69 16.19 -13.99
CA SER A 25 -2.40 16.81 -15.30
C SER A 25 -2.67 15.87 -16.47
N ASN A 26 -2.62 14.56 -16.24
CA ASN A 26 -2.81 13.52 -17.26
C ASN A 26 -4.25 12.97 -17.25
N GLY A 27 -5.19 13.69 -16.64
CA GLY A 27 -6.58 13.28 -16.50
C GLY A 27 -6.90 12.67 -15.14
N VAL A 28 -8.10 12.11 -15.03
CA VAL A 28 -8.59 11.43 -13.83
C VAL A 28 -7.97 10.04 -13.75
N ARG A 29 -7.35 9.73 -12.61
CA ARG A 29 -6.66 8.48 -12.31
C ARG A 29 -7.43 7.70 -11.24
N SER A 30 -7.48 6.38 -11.37
CA SER A 30 -7.99 5.49 -10.32
C SER A 30 -6.97 5.39 -9.20
N ILE A 31 -7.44 5.47 -7.96
CA ILE A 31 -6.57 5.34 -6.78
C ILE A 31 -7.29 4.59 -5.66
N LYS A 32 -6.51 3.97 -4.79
CA LYS A 32 -7.01 3.49 -3.49
C LYS A 32 -5.99 3.80 -2.42
N ASP A 33 -6.46 4.44 -1.36
CA ASP A 33 -5.63 4.79 -0.21
C ASP A 33 -5.91 3.85 0.95
N PHE A 34 -4.84 3.35 1.55
CA PHE A 34 -4.86 2.48 2.71
C PHE A 34 -4.08 3.09 3.86
N ILE A 35 -4.45 2.74 5.07
CA ILE A 35 -3.58 2.91 6.24
C ILE A 35 -2.89 1.57 6.47
N VAL A 36 -1.57 1.60 6.45
CA VAL A 36 -0.72 0.43 6.66
C VAL A 36 0.17 0.63 7.86
N VAL A 37 0.51 -0.46 8.54
CA VAL A 37 1.38 -0.47 9.71
C VAL A 37 2.52 -1.44 9.50
N ASP A 38 3.73 -1.01 9.82
CA ASP A 38 4.92 -1.85 9.86
C ASP A 38 5.19 -2.35 11.30
N GLU A 39 6.26 -3.13 11.47
CA GLU A 39 6.67 -3.66 12.77
C GLU A 39 6.98 -2.59 13.83
N LEU A 40 7.21 -1.34 13.42
CA LEU A 40 7.44 -0.21 14.32
C LEU A 40 6.13 0.42 14.81
N LEU A 41 4.99 -0.14 14.41
CA LEU A 41 3.64 0.28 14.79
C LEU A 41 3.30 1.71 14.38
N LYS A 42 3.95 2.20 13.32
CA LYS A 42 3.70 3.54 12.81
C LYS A 42 2.73 3.45 11.63
N PRO A 43 1.50 4.01 11.76
CA PRO A 43 0.57 4.05 10.64
C PRO A 43 1.08 5.02 9.58
N VAL A 44 1.08 4.55 8.34
CA VAL A 44 1.48 5.32 7.16
C VAL A 44 0.41 5.17 6.09
N GLN A 45 0.11 6.26 5.39
CA GLN A 45 -0.78 6.19 4.24
C GLN A 45 -0.06 5.55 3.06
N PHE A 46 -0.69 4.57 2.42
CA PHE A 46 -0.24 3.93 1.19
C PHE A 46 -1.25 4.17 0.06
N THR A 47 -0.81 4.79 -1.03
CA THR A 47 -1.62 5.04 -2.22
C THR A 47 -1.28 4.07 -3.34
N LEU A 48 -2.26 3.29 -3.77
CA LEU A 48 -2.24 2.54 -5.02
C LEU A 48 -2.76 3.40 -6.17
N TRP A 49 -2.16 3.27 -7.35
CA TRP A 49 -2.53 3.98 -8.57
C TRP A 49 -2.93 3.04 -9.70
N ASP A 50 -3.81 3.54 -10.57
CA ASP A 50 -4.14 2.96 -11.88
C ASP A 50 -4.53 1.47 -11.78
N GLU A 51 -3.88 0.60 -12.57
CA GLU A 51 -4.17 -0.83 -12.63
C GLU A 51 -4.04 -1.50 -11.26
N LEU A 52 -3.04 -1.13 -10.46
CA LEU A 52 -2.84 -1.68 -9.12
C LEU A 52 -3.98 -1.29 -8.17
N ALA A 53 -4.56 -0.11 -8.33
CA ALA A 53 -5.73 0.31 -7.55
C ALA A 53 -6.99 -0.49 -7.93
N LEU A 54 -7.14 -0.82 -9.22
CA LEU A 54 -8.30 -1.55 -9.75
C LEU A 54 -8.20 -3.07 -9.58
N THR A 55 -7.00 -3.59 -9.36
CA THR A 55 -6.74 -5.03 -9.16
C THR A 55 -6.40 -5.31 -7.69
N LYS A 56 -5.15 -5.12 -7.29
CA LYS A 56 -4.64 -5.39 -5.93
C LYS A 56 -5.34 -4.58 -4.86
N GLY A 57 -5.69 -3.34 -5.14
CA GLY A 57 -6.45 -2.53 -4.21
C GLY A 57 -7.88 -3.03 -3.98
N VAL A 58 -8.49 -3.73 -4.94
CA VAL A 58 -9.80 -4.38 -4.72
C VAL A 58 -9.61 -5.63 -3.87
N GLU A 59 -8.64 -6.49 -4.19
CA GLU A 59 -8.31 -7.70 -3.40
C GLU A 59 -8.03 -7.35 -1.92
N ILE A 60 -7.19 -6.33 -1.67
CA ILE A 60 -6.87 -5.88 -0.31
C ILE A 60 -8.11 -5.38 0.42
N PHE A 61 -8.95 -4.60 -0.27
CA PHE A 61 -10.16 -4.05 0.34
C PHE A 61 -11.17 -5.15 0.68
N GLU A 62 -11.31 -6.16 -0.17
CA GLU A 62 -12.17 -7.32 0.10
C GLU A 62 -11.72 -8.10 1.34
N GLU A 63 -10.43 -8.38 1.50
CA GLU A 63 -9.89 -9.02 2.71
C GLU A 63 -10.10 -8.16 3.96
N LEU A 64 -9.89 -6.85 3.84
CA LEU A 64 -10.12 -5.91 4.94
C LEU A 64 -11.60 -5.89 5.38
N THR A 65 -12.56 -5.93 4.45
CA THR A 65 -14.00 -5.99 4.78
C THR A 65 -14.40 -7.28 5.50
N GLN A 66 -13.64 -8.36 5.30
CA GLN A 66 -13.80 -9.63 6.02
C GLN A 66 -13.14 -9.62 7.40
N LYS A 67 -12.61 -8.47 7.86
CA LYS A 67 -11.90 -8.28 9.14
C LYS A 67 -10.64 -9.15 9.27
N LYS A 68 -9.95 -9.40 8.16
CA LYS A 68 -8.75 -10.26 8.12
C LYS A 68 -7.42 -9.50 8.14
N TYR A 69 -7.42 -8.17 8.29
CA TYR A 69 -6.22 -7.31 8.34
C TYR A 69 -5.06 -7.83 7.47
N PRO A 70 -5.21 -7.82 6.14
CA PRO A 70 -4.33 -8.56 5.26
C PRO A 70 -2.88 -8.08 5.37
N ILE A 71 -1.96 -9.04 5.40
CA ILE A 71 -0.53 -8.78 5.33
C ILE A 71 -0.12 -8.70 3.87
N VAL A 72 0.57 -7.63 3.51
CA VAL A 72 0.90 -7.31 2.13
C VAL A 72 2.40 -7.05 2.01
N SER A 73 3.05 -7.76 1.08
CA SER A 73 4.39 -7.42 0.62
C SER A 73 4.30 -6.33 -0.44
N LEU A 74 5.02 -5.25 -0.22
CA LEU A 74 5.14 -4.14 -1.16
C LEU A 74 6.57 -4.12 -1.69
N GLU A 75 6.72 -4.12 -3.01
CA GLU A 75 8.01 -4.08 -3.70
C GLU A 75 8.05 -2.90 -4.68
N ASP A 76 9.22 -2.28 -4.77
CA ASP A 76 9.48 -1.09 -5.58
C ASP A 76 8.53 0.09 -5.30
N ILE A 77 8.31 0.39 -4.02
CA ILE A 77 7.45 1.49 -3.56
C ILE A 77 8.25 2.77 -3.37
N LYS A 78 7.66 3.92 -3.73
CA LYS A 78 8.23 5.21 -3.38
C LYS A 78 7.71 5.72 -2.05
N ALA A 79 8.65 6.13 -1.19
CA ALA A 79 8.35 6.98 -0.05
C ALA A 79 8.40 8.45 -0.47
N THR A 80 7.40 9.22 -0.05
CA THR A 80 7.36 10.68 -0.22
C THR A 80 7.23 11.35 1.15
N ASP A 81 7.81 12.53 1.31
CA ASP A 81 7.87 13.27 2.58
C ASP A 81 7.00 14.55 2.58
N PHE A 82 6.18 14.74 1.55
CA PHE A 82 5.35 15.93 1.43
C PHE A 82 4.21 15.91 2.45
N LYS A 83 4.32 16.79 3.46
CA LYS A 83 3.42 16.89 4.63
C LYS A 83 3.40 15.63 5.50
N GLY A 84 4.51 14.90 5.54
CA GLY A 84 4.65 13.65 6.29
C GLY A 84 5.11 12.51 5.39
N ILE A 85 5.43 11.37 5.99
CA ILE A 85 5.85 10.18 5.23
C ILE A 85 4.59 9.48 4.70
N SER A 86 4.56 9.24 3.39
CA SER A 86 3.56 8.41 2.71
C SER A 86 4.22 7.49 1.70
N LEU A 87 3.55 6.40 1.39
CA LEU A 87 3.97 5.40 0.42
C LEU A 87 3.10 5.50 -0.83
N THR A 88 3.70 5.36 -2.01
CA THR A 88 2.96 5.37 -3.27
C THR A 88 3.47 4.29 -4.21
N SER A 89 2.55 3.56 -4.84
CA SER A 89 2.91 2.62 -5.90
C SER A 89 3.36 3.37 -7.16
N MET A 90 4.23 2.73 -7.90
CA MET A 90 4.66 3.05 -9.25
C MET A 90 4.08 2.02 -10.23
N SER A 91 4.17 2.27 -11.53
CA SER A 91 3.71 1.33 -12.56
C SER A 91 4.46 -0.01 -12.54
N HIS A 92 5.68 -0.03 -12.01
CA HIS A 92 6.51 -1.23 -11.88
C HIS A 92 6.47 -1.85 -10.47
N SER A 93 5.69 -1.28 -9.55
CA SER A 93 5.57 -1.85 -8.20
C SER A 93 4.86 -3.18 -8.20
N THR A 94 5.28 -4.08 -7.31
CA THR A 94 4.65 -5.38 -7.11
C THR A 94 3.99 -5.43 -5.73
N ILE A 95 2.75 -5.92 -5.68
CA ILE A 95 1.95 -6.01 -4.46
C ILE A 95 1.39 -7.42 -4.32
N THR A 96 1.77 -8.09 -3.23
CA THR A 96 1.46 -9.50 -2.98
C THR A 96 0.77 -9.64 -1.62
N LEU A 97 -0.47 -10.15 -1.63
CA LEU A 97 -1.22 -10.47 -0.41
C LEU A 97 -0.77 -11.82 0.14
N ASN A 98 -0.81 -11.98 1.47
CA ASN A 98 -0.50 -13.24 2.17
C ASN A 98 0.84 -13.84 1.73
N SER A 99 1.87 -12.99 1.70
CA SER A 99 3.21 -13.43 1.32
C SER A 99 3.75 -14.41 2.36
N ASP A 100 4.25 -15.58 1.94
CA ASP A 100 4.90 -16.60 2.79
C ASP A 100 6.25 -16.14 3.39
N LEU A 101 6.51 -14.84 3.40
CA LEU A 101 7.72 -14.29 3.97
C LEU A 101 7.73 -14.57 5.48
N PRO A 102 8.85 -15.01 6.07
CA PRO A 102 8.97 -15.21 7.52
C PRO A 102 8.52 -13.97 8.32
N ARG A 103 8.72 -12.79 7.74
CA ARG A 103 8.30 -11.49 8.26
C ARG A 103 6.78 -11.32 8.36
N ALA A 104 6.02 -11.89 7.42
CA ALA A 104 4.57 -11.91 7.51
C ALA A 104 4.10 -12.78 8.68
N ALA A 105 4.75 -13.92 8.92
CA ALA A 105 4.43 -14.79 10.07
C ALA A 105 4.75 -14.16 11.43
N GLU A 106 5.66 -13.19 11.49
CA GLU A 106 5.91 -12.38 12.71
C GLU A 106 4.79 -11.36 12.93
N LEU A 107 4.31 -10.71 11.87
CA LEU A 107 3.20 -9.76 11.93
C LEU A 107 1.84 -10.42 12.20
N GLU A 108 1.62 -11.66 11.75
CA GLU A 108 0.38 -12.40 12.02
C GLU A 108 0.22 -12.79 13.51
N LYS A 109 1.35 -13.05 14.18
CA LYS A 109 1.37 -13.43 15.61
C LYS A 109 1.17 -12.24 16.55
N TRP A 110 1.33 -11.02 16.04
CA TRP A 110 1.33 -9.79 16.79
C TRP A 110 -0.09 -9.20 16.88
#